data_AF-A0A934TLX5-F1
#
_entry.id   AF-A0A934TLX5-F1
#
_cell.length_a   1.000
_cell.length_b   1.000
_cell.length_c   1.000
_cell.angle_alpha   90.00
_cell.angle_beta   90.00
_cell.angle_gamma   90.00
#
_symmetry.space_group_name_H-M   'P 1'
#
loop_
_entity.id
_entity.type
_entity.pdbx_description
1 polymer ?
#
loop_
_entity_poly.entity_id
_entity_poly.type
_entity_poly.pdbx_seq_one_letter_code
_entity_poly.pdbx_strand_id
1 'polypeptide(L)'
;MQQIVSAWTAMPIRRQAIVAGAAIAVFIAVLGLARLAAQPGMSLLYAGVDGPAAGEMVQMLDARNIRYEVRGDAIYVPTAQRDETRMMLAGQGLPSAGGGRGYELLDGLSGFGTTAQMFDAAYWRAKEGELARTIVASPAIRAARVHIAHTSTQPFRREIAPTASVTVTPASGGLPAGQARALRFLVASAVPGLTAENVAVIDGTTGTVIQSEDGASAMGPGSDREGELRAAVQRILEAHVGRGRAIVELSVETVTESESIRERRLDPEGRVPILLETEERSSTSSDTHNAGVTVASNLPDGDANADGGRSQSQSAETRERQNFDVSELSREVHRAPGAIRRITVAALVDGVTAPDETGTPVWAPRGTAELEALHDLIAAAVGYDAERGDVISLKSLPLSLPAAEGTTVDSTLFGGLPLDTMTLIQLGVLALVILALALFVLRPMLTSAQTRESALPAPDDTAADLPELPPLPPLPGMDAGTLGDLPALGDFADSDGLEEDDPVQRLRRLIEDRQEETVEILRGWMEDIEEERA
;
A
#
# COMPACT_ATOMS: atom_id res chain seq x y z
N MET A 1 -43.21 -4.21 -58.76
CA MET A 1 -42.52 -4.83 -59.91
C MET A 1 -42.75 -4.05 -61.21
N GLN A 2 -43.91 -4.13 -61.88
CA GLN A 2 -44.09 -3.56 -63.23
C GLN A 2 -43.81 -2.04 -63.35
N GLN A 3 -44.23 -1.22 -62.38
CA GLN A 3 -43.95 0.23 -62.38
C GLN A 3 -42.45 0.57 -62.22
N ILE A 4 -41.67 -0.30 -61.58
CA ILE A 4 -40.22 -0.12 -61.42
C ILE A 4 -39.53 -0.43 -62.77
N VAL A 5 -39.98 -1.48 -63.46
CA VAL A 5 -39.45 -1.87 -64.77
C VAL A 5 -39.75 -0.80 -65.83
N SER A 6 -40.96 -0.23 -65.86
CA SER A 6 -41.30 0.85 -66.81
C SER A 6 -40.58 2.17 -66.50
N ALA A 7 -40.38 2.52 -65.23
CA ALA A 7 -39.54 3.65 -64.85
C ALA A 7 -38.06 3.43 -65.23
N TRP A 8 -37.57 2.19 -65.17
CA TRP A 8 -36.19 1.85 -65.53
C TRP A 8 -35.95 1.94 -67.04
N THR A 9 -36.85 1.41 -67.88
CA THR A 9 -36.72 1.46 -69.35
C THR A 9 -36.93 2.85 -69.96
N ALA A 10 -37.62 3.76 -69.24
CA ALA A 10 -37.81 5.14 -69.67
C ALA A 10 -36.60 6.08 -69.42
N MET A 11 -35.54 5.62 -68.75
CA MET A 11 -34.35 6.44 -68.45
C MET A 11 -33.26 6.31 -69.51
N PRO A 12 -32.51 7.38 -69.83
CA PRO A 12 -31.37 7.31 -70.73
C PRO A 12 -30.28 6.41 -70.14
N ILE A 13 -29.60 5.64 -71.00
CA ILE A 13 -28.60 4.62 -70.63
C ILE A 13 -27.51 5.11 -69.65
N ARG A 14 -27.11 6.39 -69.73
CA ARG A 14 -26.19 7.01 -68.76
C ARG A 14 -26.75 7.05 -67.33
N ARG A 15 -28.04 7.34 -67.15
CA ARG A 15 -28.71 7.32 -65.82
C ARG A 15 -28.89 5.89 -65.31
N GLN A 16 -29.21 4.93 -66.18
CA GLN A 16 -29.28 3.50 -65.78
C GLN A 16 -27.92 3.01 -65.25
N ALA A 17 -26.82 3.31 -65.94
CA ALA A 17 -25.48 2.94 -65.49
C ALA A 17 -25.08 3.60 -64.16
N ILE A 18 -25.43 4.88 -63.97
CA ILE A 18 -25.19 5.64 -62.73
C ILE A 18 -25.98 5.03 -61.55
N VAL A 19 -27.26 4.68 -61.75
CA VAL A 19 -28.09 4.06 -60.70
C VAL A 19 -27.63 2.63 -60.38
N ALA A 20 -27.27 1.84 -61.39
CA ALA A 20 -26.73 0.49 -61.18
C ALA A 20 -25.38 0.51 -60.45
N GLY A 21 -24.48 1.43 -60.82
CA GLY A 21 -23.20 1.64 -60.12
C GLY A 21 -23.38 2.06 -58.67
N ALA A 22 -24.32 2.96 -58.39
CA ALA A 22 -24.67 3.36 -57.01
C ALA A 22 -25.24 2.20 -56.20
N ALA A 23 -26.14 1.38 -56.77
CA ALA A 23 -26.69 0.21 -56.09
C ALA A 23 -25.61 -0.83 -55.74
N ILE A 24 -24.66 -1.07 -56.66
CA ILE A 24 -23.50 -1.96 -56.41
C ILE A 24 -22.57 -1.38 -55.33
N ALA A 25 -22.30 -0.07 -55.36
CA ALA A 25 -21.47 0.59 -54.36
C ALA A 25 -22.10 0.53 -52.96
N VAL A 26 -23.42 0.75 -52.84
CA VAL A 26 -24.16 0.59 -51.58
C VAL A 26 -24.14 -0.87 -51.11
N PHE A 27 -24.33 -1.85 -52.02
CA PHE A 27 -24.25 -3.27 -51.66
C PHE A 27 -22.86 -3.66 -51.14
N ILE A 28 -21.78 -3.18 -51.76
CA ILE A 28 -20.39 -3.40 -51.31
C ILE A 28 -20.15 -2.72 -49.95
N ALA A 29 -20.65 -1.49 -49.75
CA ALA A 29 -20.52 -0.77 -48.48
C ALA A 29 -21.26 -1.48 -47.34
N VAL A 30 -22.49 -1.96 -47.58
CA VAL A 30 -23.27 -2.75 -46.61
C VAL A 30 -22.60 -4.08 -46.30
N LEU A 31 -22.06 -4.79 -47.30
CA LEU A 31 -21.34 -6.04 -47.10
C LEU A 31 -20.02 -5.83 -46.33
N GLY A 32 -19.33 -4.71 -46.57
CA GLY A 32 -18.14 -4.28 -45.83
C GLY A 32 -18.47 -4.00 -44.36
N LEU A 33 -19.49 -3.19 -44.10
CA LEU A 33 -20.01 -2.91 -42.75
C LEU A 33 -20.44 -4.19 -42.04
N ALA A 34 -21.17 -5.08 -42.71
CA ALA A 34 -21.61 -6.36 -42.13
C ALA A 34 -20.43 -7.25 -41.73
N ARG A 35 -19.34 -7.29 -42.52
CA ARG A 35 -18.12 -8.01 -42.15
C ARG A 35 -17.35 -7.35 -41.01
N LEU A 36 -17.34 -6.01 -40.94
CA LEU A 36 -16.67 -5.29 -39.85
C LEU A 36 -17.42 -5.47 -38.52
N ALA A 37 -18.75 -5.40 -38.55
CA ALA A 37 -19.63 -5.63 -37.40
C ALA A 37 -19.68 -7.10 -36.94
N ALA A 38 -19.35 -8.05 -37.82
CA ALA A 38 -19.29 -9.48 -37.50
C ALA A 38 -17.99 -9.91 -36.78
N GLN A 39 -17.05 -8.99 -36.53
CA GLN A 39 -15.87 -9.29 -35.71
C GLN A 39 -16.23 -9.19 -34.23
N PRO A 40 -16.12 -10.29 -33.44
CA PRO A 40 -16.42 -10.23 -32.01
C PRO A 40 -15.38 -9.35 -31.30
N GLY A 41 -15.85 -8.38 -30.51
CA GLY A 41 -14.98 -7.55 -29.68
C GLY A 41 -14.19 -8.40 -28.70
N MET A 42 -12.86 -8.34 -28.76
CA MET A 42 -11.96 -9.08 -27.89
C MET A 42 -11.66 -8.28 -26.62
N SER A 43 -11.92 -8.88 -25.47
CA SER A 43 -11.73 -8.28 -24.14
C SER A 43 -10.58 -8.95 -23.39
N LEU A 44 -9.91 -8.21 -22.52
CA LEU A 44 -8.82 -8.73 -21.70
C LEU A 44 -9.37 -9.72 -20.65
N LEU A 45 -8.89 -10.96 -20.68
CA LEU A 45 -9.20 -11.99 -19.68
C LEU A 45 -8.29 -11.83 -18.46
N TYR A 46 -6.98 -11.95 -18.68
CA TYR A 46 -5.90 -11.78 -17.70
C TYR A 46 -4.67 -11.15 -18.37
N ALA A 47 -3.88 -10.40 -17.60
CA ALA A 47 -2.60 -9.80 -18.01
C ALA A 47 -1.51 -10.08 -16.95
N GLY A 48 -0.26 -10.23 -17.40
CA GLY A 48 0.87 -10.53 -16.52
C GLY A 48 0.83 -11.96 -15.97
N VAL A 49 0.35 -12.91 -16.77
CA VAL A 49 0.28 -14.33 -16.39
C VAL A 49 1.62 -15.00 -16.71
N ASP A 50 2.25 -15.63 -15.72
CA ASP A 50 3.49 -16.39 -15.92
C ASP A 50 3.33 -17.45 -17.02
N GLY A 51 4.33 -17.59 -17.89
CA GLY A 51 4.29 -18.46 -19.08
C GLY A 51 3.74 -19.89 -18.87
N PRO A 52 4.11 -20.61 -17.79
CA PRO A 52 3.52 -21.93 -17.49
C PRO A 52 2.01 -21.87 -17.20
N ALA A 53 1.55 -20.90 -16.40
CA ALA A 53 0.14 -20.72 -16.07
C ALA A 53 -0.67 -20.23 -17.29
N ALA A 54 -0.07 -19.40 -18.15
CA ALA A 54 -0.66 -19.01 -19.43
C ALA A 54 -0.85 -20.23 -20.36
N GLY A 55 0.11 -21.17 -20.38
CA GLY A 55 0.00 -22.43 -21.12
C GLY A 55 -1.15 -23.33 -20.65
N GLU A 56 -1.36 -23.45 -19.33
CA GLU A 56 -2.49 -24.21 -18.76
C GLU A 56 -3.84 -23.54 -19.08
N MET A 57 -3.93 -22.21 -19.02
CA MET A 57 -5.12 -21.47 -19.46
C MET A 57 -5.42 -21.70 -20.94
N VAL A 58 -4.42 -21.59 -21.82
CA VAL A 58 -4.57 -21.81 -23.27
C VAL A 58 -5.09 -23.22 -23.56
N GLN A 59 -4.52 -24.25 -22.93
CA GLN A 59 -5.01 -25.62 -23.08
C GLN A 59 -6.48 -25.78 -22.66
N MET A 60 -6.93 -25.08 -21.62
CA MET A 60 -8.34 -25.12 -21.21
C MET A 60 -9.26 -24.36 -22.16
N LEU A 61 -8.81 -23.23 -22.70
CA LEU A 61 -9.55 -22.45 -23.71
C LEU A 61 -9.70 -23.27 -25.01
N ASP A 62 -8.63 -23.94 -25.45
CA ASP A 62 -8.66 -24.91 -26.57
C ASP A 62 -9.62 -26.08 -26.29
N ALA A 63 -9.55 -26.70 -25.10
CA ALA A 63 -10.40 -27.82 -24.71
C ALA A 63 -11.90 -27.44 -24.67
N ARG A 64 -12.23 -26.19 -24.37
CA ARG A 64 -13.58 -25.61 -24.39
C ARG A 64 -13.97 -25.03 -25.75
N ASN A 65 -13.06 -25.04 -26.73
CA ASN A 65 -13.23 -24.43 -28.06
C ASN A 65 -13.60 -22.93 -28.01
N ILE A 66 -13.08 -22.22 -26.99
CA ILE A 66 -13.24 -20.78 -26.81
C ILE A 66 -12.18 -20.09 -27.66
N ARG A 67 -12.57 -19.13 -28.50
CA ARG A 67 -11.61 -18.33 -29.27
C ARG A 67 -10.81 -17.46 -28.31
N TYR A 68 -9.48 -17.47 -28.43
CA TYR A 68 -8.59 -16.60 -27.69
C TYR A 68 -7.57 -15.93 -28.60
N GLU A 69 -6.97 -14.85 -28.12
CA GLU A 69 -5.84 -14.18 -28.76
C GLU A 69 -4.80 -13.85 -27.68
N VAL A 70 -3.54 -14.24 -27.89
CA VAL A 70 -2.44 -13.99 -26.95
C VAL A 70 -1.60 -12.83 -27.48
N ARG A 71 -1.43 -11.76 -26.68
CA ARG A 71 -0.62 -10.59 -27.00
C ARG A 71 0.39 -10.35 -25.87
N GLY A 72 1.59 -10.92 -25.99
CA GLY A 72 2.55 -10.97 -24.88
C GLY A 72 1.98 -11.76 -23.69
N ASP A 73 2.12 -11.23 -22.48
CA ASP A 73 1.61 -11.87 -21.24
C ASP A 73 0.10 -11.61 -21.00
N ALA A 74 -0.65 -11.22 -22.03
CA ALA A 74 -2.07 -10.91 -21.96
C ALA A 74 -2.90 -11.84 -22.85
N ILE A 75 -3.92 -12.47 -22.26
CA ILE A 75 -4.87 -13.36 -22.94
C ILE A 75 -6.18 -12.60 -23.15
N TYR A 76 -6.69 -12.58 -24.37
CA TYR A 76 -7.94 -11.94 -24.75
C TYR A 76 -8.97 -12.99 -25.21
N VAL A 77 -10.24 -12.77 -24.87
CA VAL A 77 -11.38 -13.61 -25.28
C VAL A 77 -12.58 -12.75 -25.71
N PRO A 78 -13.52 -13.27 -26.52
CA PRO A 78 -14.75 -12.57 -26.88
C PRO A 78 -15.46 -11.98 -25.66
N THR A 79 -15.82 -10.70 -25.75
CA THR A 79 -16.40 -9.93 -24.64
C THR A 79 -17.62 -10.61 -24.00
N ALA A 80 -18.46 -11.24 -24.82
CA ALA A 80 -19.64 -11.98 -24.37
C ALA A 80 -19.34 -13.22 -23.51
N GLN A 81 -18.14 -13.79 -23.58
CA GLN A 81 -17.74 -15.00 -22.86
C GLN A 81 -16.72 -14.73 -21.74
N ARG A 82 -16.31 -13.46 -21.55
CA ARG A 82 -15.22 -13.07 -20.62
C ARG A 82 -15.46 -13.59 -19.20
N ASP A 83 -16.62 -13.29 -18.63
CA ASP A 83 -16.87 -13.54 -17.20
C ASP A 83 -17.22 -15.01 -16.92
N GLU A 84 -17.93 -15.67 -17.85
CA GLU A 84 -18.08 -17.13 -17.86
C GLU A 84 -16.72 -17.83 -17.89
N THR A 85 -15.81 -17.39 -18.77
CA THR A 85 -14.46 -17.93 -18.90
C THR A 85 -13.62 -17.70 -17.64
N ARG A 86 -13.74 -16.53 -16.99
CA ARG A 86 -13.07 -16.26 -15.70
C ARG A 86 -13.59 -17.19 -14.60
N MET A 87 -14.90 -17.31 -14.45
CA MET A 87 -15.53 -18.18 -13.45
C MET A 87 -15.17 -19.66 -13.68
N MET A 88 -15.15 -20.09 -14.94
CA MET A 88 -14.71 -21.42 -15.35
C MET A 88 -13.25 -21.71 -14.95
N LEU A 89 -12.31 -20.81 -15.27
CA LEU A 89 -10.90 -20.97 -14.93
C LEU A 89 -10.68 -20.93 -13.41
N ALA A 90 -11.36 -20.02 -12.71
CA ALA A 90 -11.31 -19.93 -11.25
C ALA A 90 -11.80 -21.22 -10.57
N GLY A 91 -12.87 -21.84 -11.10
CA GLY A 91 -13.36 -23.15 -10.63
C GLY A 91 -12.39 -24.32 -10.86
N GLN A 92 -11.32 -24.11 -11.62
CA GLN A 92 -10.22 -25.07 -11.82
C GLN A 92 -8.93 -24.66 -11.11
N GLY A 93 -8.95 -23.57 -10.32
CA GLY A 93 -7.76 -23.03 -9.66
C GLY A 93 -6.80 -22.25 -10.58
N LEU A 94 -7.27 -21.79 -11.74
CA LEU A 94 -6.49 -20.97 -12.69
C LEU A 94 -6.90 -19.49 -12.63
N PRO A 95 -5.94 -18.53 -12.54
CA PRO A 95 -4.49 -18.74 -12.43
C PRO A 95 -4.09 -19.39 -11.10
N SER A 96 -3.14 -20.31 -11.16
CA SER A 96 -2.46 -20.85 -9.98
C SER A 96 -1.80 -19.69 -9.23
N ALA A 97 -2.37 -19.31 -8.08
CA ALA A 97 -2.04 -18.06 -7.38
C ALA A 97 -0.67 -18.10 -6.66
N GLY A 98 0.42 -18.00 -7.43
CA GLY A 98 1.77 -17.61 -7.00
C GLY A 98 2.53 -18.52 -6.02
N GLY A 99 1.85 -19.43 -5.33
CA GLY A 99 2.39 -20.39 -4.36
C GLY A 99 2.13 -21.82 -4.80
N GLY A 100 3.10 -22.71 -4.57
CA GLY A 100 2.99 -24.12 -4.93
C GLY A 100 1.87 -24.85 -4.17
N ARG A 101 1.49 -26.04 -4.67
CA ARG A 101 0.57 -26.95 -3.97
C ARG A 101 1.06 -27.18 -2.53
N GLY A 102 0.18 -26.96 -1.57
CA GLY A 102 0.43 -27.08 -0.14
C GLY A 102 -0.03 -28.44 0.37
N TYR A 103 -0.93 -28.47 1.35
CA TYR A 103 -1.42 -29.72 1.93
C TYR A 103 -2.19 -30.62 0.96
N GLU A 104 -2.68 -30.09 -0.17
CA GLU A 104 -3.39 -30.88 -1.19
C GLU A 104 -2.47 -31.95 -1.86
N LEU A 105 -1.16 -31.87 -1.63
CA LEU A 105 -0.20 -32.91 -2.02
C LEU A 105 -0.33 -34.20 -1.20
N LEU A 106 -0.84 -34.14 0.03
CA LEU A 106 -0.92 -35.29 0.94
C LEU A 106 -2.15 -36.17 0.67
N ASP A 107 -3.26 -35.58 0.23
CA ASP A 107 -4.52 -36.29 -0.04
C ASP A 107 -4.35 -37.38 -1.11
N GLY A 108 -3.48 -37.11 -2.11
CA GLY A 108 -3.13 -38.04 -3.18
C GLY A 108 -2.19 -39.19 -2.78
N LEU A 109 -1.70 -39.23 -1.52
CA LEU A 109 -0.70 -40.21 -1.05
C LEU A 109 -1.29 -41.34 -0.18
N SER A 110 -2.63 -41.46 -0.13
CA SER A 110 -3.39 -42.42 0.68
C SER A 110 -3.36 -43.88 0.21
N GLY A 111 -2.29 -44.31 -0.47
CA GLY A 111 -2.16 -45.66 -1.05
C GLY A 111 -1.17 -46.58 -0.33
N PHE A 112 -1.41 -47.90 -0.39
CA PHE A 112 -0.54 -48.97 0.15
C PHE A 112 0.91 -49.01 -0.40
N GLY A 113 1.28 -48.11 -1.31
CA GLY A 113 2.60 -48.04 -1.94
C GLY A 113 3.49 -46.89 -1.47
N THR A 114 3.07 -46.08 -0.49
CA THR A 114 3.89 -44.96 0.01
C THR A 114 4.89 -45.41 1.08
N THR A 115 6.12 -44.91 0.97
CA THR A 115 7.18 -45.11 1.98
C THR A 115 7.26 -43.92 2.93
N ALA A 116 7.79 -44.12 4.13
CA ALA A 116 8.00 -43.02 5.09
C ALA A 116 8.80 -41.86 4.47
N GLN A 117 9.87 -42.15 3.71
CA GLN A 117 10.68 -41.14 3.02
C GLN A 117 9.89 -40.33 1.98
N MET A 118 8.95 -40.97 1.27
CA MET A 118 8.06 -40.27 0.33
C MET A 118 7.03 -39.41 1.06
N PHE A 119 6.50 -39.89 2.19
CA PHE A 119 5.58 -39.12 3.03
C PHE A 119 6.28 -37.90 3.64
N ASP A 120 7.49 -38.06 4.18
CA ASP A 120 8.30 -36.97 4.73
C ASP A 120 8.59 -35.91 3.65
N ALA A 121 9.07 -36.34 2.48
CA ALA A 121 9.35 -35.44 1.36
C ALA A 121 8.11 -34.67 0.89
N ALA A 122 6.93 -35.31 0.89
CA ALA A 122 5.67 -34.67 0.56
C ALA A 122 5.18 -33.72 1.67
N TYR A 123 5.35 -34.08 2.94
CA TYR A 123 5.01 -33.24 4.09
C TYR A 123 5.82 -31.94 4.10
N TRP A 124 7.14 -32.02 3.87
CA TRP A 124 7.99 -30.83 3.78
C TRP A 124 7.64 -29.96 2.57
N ARG A 125 7.39 -30.57 1.40
CA ARG A 125 6.93 -29.86 0.21
C ARG A 125 5.57 -29.16 0.42
N ALA A 126 4.65 -29.81 1.14
CA ALA A 126 3.38 -29.22 1.53
C ALA A 126 3.57 -28.03 2.49
N LYS A 127 4.43 -28.17 3.51
CA LYS A 127 4.80 -27.08 4.42
C LYS A 127 5.41 -25.87 3.71
N GLU A 128 6.30 -26.09 2.74
CA GLU A 128 6.86 -25.03 1.89
C GLU A 128 5.77 -24.29 1.09
N GLY A 129 4.82 -25.04 0.50
CA GLY A 129 3.69 -24.48 -0.25
C GLY A 129 2.74 -23.65 0.60
N GLU A 130 2.36 -24.14 1.78
CA GLU A 130 1.49 -23.41 2.72
C GLU A 130 2.14 -22.15 3.30
N LEU A 131 3.44 -22.19 3.58
CA LEU A 131 4.18 -21.00 3.99
C LEU A 131 4.25 -19.97 2.86
N ALA A 132 4.53 -20.40 1.64
CA ALA A 132 4.48 -19.51 0.48
C ALA A 132 3.08 -18.88 0.29
N ARG A 133 2.00 -19.67 0.40
CA ARG A 133 0.60 -19.18 0.35
C ARG A 133 0.30 -18.17 1.46
N THR A 134 0.73 -18.44 2.69
CA THR A 134 0.56 -17.54 3.84
C THR A 134 1.29 -16.21 3.64
N ILE A 135 2.49 -16.25 3.03
CA ILE A 135 3.27 -15.04 2.74
C ILE A 135 2.64 -14.23 1.60
N VAL A 136 2.15 -14.88 0.54
CA VAL A 136 1.46 -14.22 -0.61
C VAL A 136 0.09 -13.66 -0.22
N ALA A 137 -0.54 -14.14 0.84
CA ALA A 137 -1.77 -13.54 1.38
C ALA A 137 -1.56 -12.09 1.90
N SER A 138 -0.31 -11.65 2.12
CA SER A 138 0.01 -10.26 2.42
C SER A 138 0.02 -9.41 1.14
N PRO A 139 -0.80 -8.33 1.02
CA PRO A 139 -0.86 -7.50 -0.19
C PRO A 139 0.47 -6.87 -0.63
N ALA A 140 1.45 -6.78 0.27
CA ALA A 140 2.79 -6.29 -0.02
C ALA A 140 3.66 -7.28 -0.84
N ILE A 141 3.27 -8.56 -0.95
CA ILE A 141 4.05 -9.63 -1.60
C ILE A 141 3.28 -10.18 -2.80
N ARG A 142 3.90 -10.14 -3.99
CA ARG A 142 3.33 -10.65 -5.25
C ARG A 142 3.53 -12.15 -5.41
N ALA A 143 4.69 -12.65 -5.00
CA ALA A 143 5.05 -14.06 -5.06
C ALA A 143 6.04 -14.40 -3.93
N ALA A 144 6.00 -15.64 -3.44
CA ALA A 144 6.93 -16.14 -2.45
C ALA A 144 7.35 -17.58 -2.75
N ARG A 145 8.58 -17.92 -2.43
CA ARG A 145 9.11 -19.28 -2.44
C ARG A 145 9.84 -19.53 -1.13
N VAL A 146 9.53 -20.66 -0.50
CA VAL A 146 10.13 -21.09 0.76
C VAL A 146 10.83 -22.42 0.51
N HIS A 147 12.05 -22.55 1.00
CA HIS A 147 12.82 -23.80 0.99
C HIS A 147 13.28 -24.11 2.41
N ILE A 148 13.00 -25.33 2.88
CA ILE A 148 13.35 -25.79 4.24
C ILE A 148 14.35 -26.94 4.13
N ALA A 149 15.60 -26.65 4.49
CA ALA A 149 16.63 -27.65 4.64
C ALA A 149 16.47 -28.35 6.00
N HIS A 150 15.71 -29.45 5.99
CA HIS A 150 15.62 -30.40 7.10
C HIS A 150 16.64 -31.54 6.89
N THR A 151 17.12 -32.13 7.99
CA THR A 151 17.89 -33.38 7.95
C THR A 151 16.99 -34.52 8.43
N SER A 152 17.16 -35.73 7.87
CA SER A 152 16.43 -36.90 8.38
C SER A 152 17.02 -37.33 9.74
N THR A 153 16.16 -37.46 10.74
CA THR A 153 16.55 -37.77 12.12
C THR A 153 17.14 -39.17 12.21
N GLN A 154 18.48 -39.25 12.25
CA GLN A 154 19.18 -40.50 12.54
C GLN A 154 19.38 -40.62 14.05
N PRO A 155 18.92 -41.70 14.71
CA PRO A 155 18.88 -41.81 16.18
C PRO A 155 20.24 -41.83 16.89
N PHE A 156 21.35 -41.75 16.13
CA PHE A 156 22.73 -41.75 16.63
C PHE A 156 23.57 -40.55 16.15
N ARG A 157 22.97 -39.56 15.48
CA ARG A 157 23.64 -38.29 15.16
C ARG A 157 23.20 -37.19 16.10
N ARG A 158 24.07 -36.20 16.32
CA ARG A 158 23.63 -34.91 16.88
C ARG A 158 22.61 -34.29 15.94
N GLU A 159 21.54 -33.80 16.53
CA GLU A 159 20.47 -33.09 15.84
C GLU A 159 21.05 -31.83 15.18
N ILE A 160 20.85 -31.69 13.87
CA ILE A 160 21.29 -30.52 13.10
C ILE A 160 20.08 -29.59 13.03
N ALA A 161 20.23 -28.36 13.49
CA ALA A 161 19.16 -27.36 13.41
C ALA A 161 18.72 -27.19 11.94
N PRO A 162 17.41 -27.19 11.65
CA PRO A 162 16.92 -26.89 10.31
C PRO A 162 17.31 -25.46 9.92
N THR A 163 17.43 -25.21 8.62
CA THR A 163 17.63 -23.87 8.06
C THR A 163 16.59 -23.63 6.96
N ALA A 164 16.27 -22.36 6.70
CA ALA A 164 15.32 -21.99 5.67
C ALA A 164 15.77 -20.79 4.83
N SER A 165 15.38 -20.78 3.56
CA SER A 165 15.49 -19.61 2.69
C SER A 165 14.12 -19.23 2.13
N VAL A 166 13.86 -17.93 2.09
CA VAL A 166 12.57 -17.34 1.76
C VAL A 166 12.81 -16.27 0.71
N THR A 167 12.53 -16.58 -0.55
CA THR A 167 12.63 -15.61 -1.65
C THR A 167 11.26 -14.99 -1.88
N VAL A 168 11.15 -13.67 -1.77
CA VAL A 168 9.90 -12.93 -1.99
C VAL A 168 10.04 -11.89 -3.10
N THR A 169 9.02 -11.79 -3.94
CA THR A 169 8.88 -10.73 -4.92
C THR A 169 7.89 -9.71 -4.37
N PRO A 170 8.32 -8.50 -3.98
CA PRO A 170 7.40 -7.46 -3.48
C PRO A 170 6.40 -7.01 -4.56
N ALA A 171 5.25 -6.49 -4.12
CA ALA A 171 4.22 -5.97 -5.03
C ALA A 171 4.67 -4.67 -5.72
N SER A 172 5.31 -3.78 -4.96
CA SER A 172 5.87 -2.49 -5.40
C SER A 172 6.99 -2.05 -4.47
N GLY A 173 8.09 -1.49 -5.02
CA GLY A 173 9.28 -1.15 -4.25
C GLY A 173 10.11 -2.36 -3.82
N GLY A 174 11.13 -2.14 -3.01
CA GLY A 174 11.90 -3.21 -2.35
C GLY A 174 11.23 -3.68 -1.06
N LEU A 175 11.65 -4.83 -0.53
CA LEU A 175 11.14 -5.34 0.75
C LEU A 175 11.73 -4.56 1.96
N PRO A 176 10.92 -3.88 2.79
CA PRO A 176 11.46 -3.14 3.94
C PRO A 176 11.92 -4.09 5.06
N ALA A 177 12.96 -3.69 5.80
CA ALA A 177 13.61 -4.51 6.83
C ALA A 177 12.64 -5.03 7.91
N GLY A 178 11.66 -4.21 8.33
CA GLY A 178 10.61 -4.64 9.25
C GLY A 178 9.74 -5.79 8.73
N GLN A 179 9.38 -5.75 7.43
CA GLN A 179 8.62 -6.82 6.79
C GLN A 179 9.48 -8.09 6.63
N ALA A 180 10.75 -7.95 6.25
CA ALA A 180 11.69 -9.07 6.21
C ALA A 180 11.84 -9.75 7.58
N ARG A 181 11.93 -8.95 8.66
CA ARG A 181 11.99 -9.42 10.04
C ARG A 181 10.72 -10.17 10.44
N ALA A 182 9.54 -9.66 10.09
CA ALA A 182 8.26 -10.34 10.32
C ALA A 182 8.17 -11.69 9.58
N LEU A 183 8.62 -11.74 8.31
CA LEU A 183 8.65 -12.97 7.51
C LEU A 183 9.59 -14.03 8.11
N ARG A 184 10.77 -13.61 8.63
CA ARG A 184 11.68 -14.52 9.35
C ARG A 184 11.02 -15.15 10.58
N PHE A 185 10.37 -14.34 11.41
CA PHE A 185 9.68 -14.83 12.61
C PHE A 185 8.50 -15.74 12.27
N LEU A 186 7.71 -15.42 11.24
CA LEU A 186 6.64 -16.28 10.74
C LEU A 186 7.16 -17.67 10.38
N VAL A 187 8.20 -17.75 9.54
CA VAL A 187 8.76 -19.04 9.09
C VAL A 187 9.44 -19.80 10.23
N ALA A 188 10.20 -19.12 11.09
CA ALA A 188 10.80 -19.73 12.28
C ALA A 188 9.75 -20.33 13.23
N SER A 189 8.64 -19.62 13.49
CA SER A 189 7.55 -20.10 14.35
C SER A 189 6.79 -21.30 13.77
N ALA A 190 6.82 -21.49 12.45
CA ALA A 190 6.07 -22.53 11.75
C ALA A 190 6.84 -23.85 11.56
N VAL A 191 8.14 -23.87 11.84
CA VAL A 191 9.02 -25.04 11.67
C VAL A 191 9.67 -25.40 13.01
N PRO A 192 9.40 -26.60 13.57
CA PRO A 192 10.01 -27.02 14.83
C PRO A 192 11.54 -26.99 14.78
N GLY A 193 12.17 -26.39 15.78
CA GLY A 193 13.64 -26.28 15.90
C GLY A 193 14.29 -25.20 15.02
N LEU A 194 13.54 -24.46 14.21
CA LEU A 194 14.06 -23.37 13.38
C LEU A 194 14.13 -22.06 14.18
N THR A 195 15.34 -21.52 14.36
CA THR A 195 15.52 -20.17 14.94
C THR A 195 15.45 -19.11 13.84
N ALA A 196 15.07 -17.88 14.17
CA ALA A 196 14.99 -16.79 13.19
C ALA A 196 16.34 -16.45 12.55
N GLU A 197 17.45 -16.65 13.27
CA GLU A 197 18.84 -16.54 12.78
C GLU A 197 19.11 -17.48 11.60
N ASN A 198 18.50 -18.67 11.60
CA ASN A 198 18.63 -19.69 10.56
C ASN A 198 17.65 -19.51 9.37
N VAL A 199 16.99 -18.35 9.28
CA VAL A 199 16.09 -17.99 8.17
C VAL A 199 16.65 -16.81 7.37
N ALA A 200 17.06 -17.09 6.13
CA ALA A 200 17.48 -16.06 5.19
C ALA A 200 16.29 -15.57 4.35
N VAL A 201 16.03 -14.26 4.34
CA VAL A 201 15.04 -13.64 3.43
C VAL A 201 15.77 -12.96 2.27
N ILE A 202 15.29 -13.21 1.06
CA ILE A 202 15.88 -12.71 -0.19
C ILE A 202 14.81 -11.94 -0.96
N ASP A 203 15.10 -10.69 -1.30
CA ASP A 203 14.27 -9.93 -2.24
C ASP A 203 14.57 -10.42 -3.67
N GLY A 204 13.57 -11.02 -4.32
CA GLY A 204 13.67 -11.56 -5.68
C GLY A 204 13.73 -10.50 -6.78
N THR A 205 13.43 -9.24 -6.48
CA THR A 205 13.54 -8.11 -7.43
C THR A 205 14.93 -7.49 -7.39
N THR A 206 15.51 -7.29 -6.19
CA THR A 206 16.84 -6.67 -6.04
C THR A 206 17.98 -7.69 -5.93
N GLY A 207 17.68 -8.97 -5.66
CA GLY A 207 18.68 -10.00 -5.35
C GLY A 207 19.31 -9.85 -3.95
N THR A 208 18.84 -8.90 -3.14
CA THR A 208 19.44 -8.58 -1.84
C THR A 208 19.01 -9.61 -0.80
N VAL A 209 19.98 -10.18 -0.07
CA VAL A 209 19.69 -10.96 1.14
C VAL A 209 19.47 -9.99 2.29
N ILE A 210 18.23 -9.87 2.75
CA ILE A 210 17.86 -9.05 3.90
C ILE A 210 18.03 -9.92 5.14
N GLN A 211 19.28 -10.07 5.57
CA GLN A 211 19.57 -10.54 6.92
C GLN A 211 19.14 -9.48 7.93
N SER A 212 18.81 -9.90 9.15
CA SER A 212 18.64 -8.93 10.23
C SER A 212 19.99 -8.38 10.66
N GLU A 213 19.95 -7.13 11.11
CA GLU A 213 21.12 -6.38 11.60
C GLU A 213 21.70 -6.90 12.93
N ASP A 214 21.29 -8.09 13.38
CA ASP A 214 21.84 -8.79 14.55
C ASP A 214 23.34 -9.09 14.39
N GLY A 215 23.81 -9.26 13.14
CA GLY A 215 25.23 -9.28 12.78
C GLY A 215 25.73 -7.99 12.09
N ALA A 216 24.86 -7.00 11.90
CA ALA A 216 25.15 -5.77 11.17
C ALA A 216 24.66 -4.51 11.90
N SER A 217 24.90 -4.43 13.22
CA SER A 217 24.80 -3.21 14.04
C SER A 217 25.82 -2.12 13.66
N ALA A 218 26.26 -2.09 12.40
CA ALA A 218 27.11 -1.07 11.81
C ALA A 218 26.34 0.24 11.56
N MET A 219 25.01 0.17 11.48
CA MET A 219 24.13 1.29 11.85
C MET A 219 23.70 1.05 13.29
N GLY A 220 24.34 1.76 14.22
CA GLY A 220 24.15 1.54 15.65
C GLY A 220 22.76 2.01 16.14
N PRO A 221 22.36 1.65 17.38
CA PRO A 221 21.06 2.05 17.97
C PRO A 221 20.82 3.57 18.09
N GLY A 222 21.79 4.40 17.70
CA GLY A 222 21.61 5.83 17.51
C GLY A 222 20.72 6.21 16.32
N SER A 223 20.66 5.44 15.22
CA SER A 223 19.92 5.86 14.01
C SER A 223 18.41 5.93 14.20
N ASP A 224 17.83 4.94 14.87
CA ASP A 224 16.40 4.93 15.19
C ASP A 224 16.06 6.10 16.13
N ARG A 225 16.93 6.33 17.13
CA ARG A 225 16.75 7.41 18.11
C ARG A 225 16.95 8.80 17.51
N GLU A 226 17.85 8.94 16.55
CA GLU A 226 18.05 10.14 15.74
C GLU A 226 16.79 10.47 14.95
N GLY A 227 16.19 9.47 14.28
CA GLY A 227 14.92 9.61 13.57
C GLY A 227 13.76 10.04 14.48
N GLU A 228 13.63 9.41 15.66
CA GLU A 228 12.63 9.79 16.66
C GLU A 228 12.79 11.23 17.17
N LEU A 229 14.02 11.62 17.53
CA LEU A 229 14.33 12.96 18.03
C LEU A 229 14.14 14.02 16.96
N ARG A 230 14.60 13.77 15.72
CA ARG A 230 14.36 14.61 14.55
C ARG A 230 12.86 14.83 14.34
N ALA A 231 12.07 13.75 14.33
CA ALA A 231 10.63 13.82 14.13
C ALA A 231 9.89 14.50 15.28
N ALA A 232 10.39 14.41 16.51
CA ALA A 232 9.87 15.16 17.65
C ALA A 232 10.14 16.66 17.50
N VAL A 233 11.40 17.06 17.25
CA VAL A 233 11.79 18.46 17.08
C VAL A 233 11.08 19.11 15.88
N GLN A 234 11.05 18.43 14.72
CA GLN A 234 10.35 18.90 13.53
C GLN A 234 8.87 19.16 13.81
N ARG A 235 8.18 18.24 14.51
CA ARG A 235 6.76 18.37 14.83
C ARG A 235 6.46 19.59 15.70
N ILE A 236 7.32 19.92 16.66
CA ILE A 236 7.08 21.07 17.54
C ILE A 236 7.36 22.39 16.79
N LEU A 237 8.38 22.43 15.93
CA LEU A 237 8.62 23.59 15.07
C LEU A 237 7.48 23.80 14.06
N GLU A 238 7.06 22.75 13.35
CA GLU A 238 5.94 22.78 12.39
C GLU A 238 4.61 23.17 13.02
N ALA A 239 4.39 22.88 14.30
CA ALA A 239 3.18 23.30 15.02
C ALA A 239 3.07 24.83 15.14
N HIS A 240 4.20 25.55 15.11
CA HIS A 240 4.25 27.02 15.18
C HIS A 240 4.48 27.67 13.81
N VAL A 241 5.40 27.15 12.99
CA VAL A 241 5.73 27.76 11.69
C VAL A 241 4.88 27.26 10.51
N GLY A 242 4.17 26.14 10.68
CA GLY A 242 3.42 25.44 9.64
C GLY A 242 4.19 24.25 9.05
N ARG A 243 3.45 23.23 8.57
CA ARG A 243 4.03 22.02 7.95
C ARG A 243 4.92 22.37 6.76
N GLY A 244 6.09 21.75 6.67
CA GLY A 244 7.06 22.01 5.60
C GLY A 244 7.76 23.38 5.65
N ARG A 245 7.48 24.22 6.65
CA ARG A 245 8.16 25.52 6.88
C ARG A 245 9.27 25.45 7.95
N ALA A 246 9.58 24.23 8.41
CA ALA A 246 10.77 23.92 9.20
C ALA A 246 11.52 22.74 8.57
N ILE A 247 12.86 22.82 8.54
CA ILE A 247 13.75 21.70 8.21
C ILE A 247 14.64 21.48 9.42
N VAL A 248 14.72 20.22 9.88
CA VAL A 248 15.53 19.83 11.03
C VAL A 248 16.46 18.72 10.61
N GLU A 249 17.76 18.96 10.73
CA GLU A 249 18.78 17.92 10.71
C GLU A 249 19.30 17.75 12.15
N LEU A 250 19.37 16.50 12.59
CA LEU A 250 19.79 16.14 13.93
C LEU A 250 20.73 14.94 13.79
N SER A 251 21.88 15.00 14.46
CA SER A 251 22.85 13.91 14.48
C SER A 251 23.09 13.47 15.91
N VAL A 252 22.92 12.17 16.18
CA VAL A 252 23.16 11.54 17.49
C VAL A 252 24.43 10.70 17.43
N GLU A 253 25.46 11.14 18.12
CA GLU A 253 26.66 10.36 18.30
C GLU A 253 26.50 9.45 19.52
N THR A 254 26.56 8.13 19.34
CA THR A 254 26.43 7.14 20.44
C THR A 254 27.76 6.47 20.79
N VAL A 255 27.92 6.07 22.04
CA VAL A 255 29.01 5.19 22.50
C VAL A 255 28.76 3.78 21.96
N THR A 256 29.63 3.31 21.07
CA THR A 256 29.57 1.96 20.47
C THR A 256 30.29 0.90 21.29
N GLU A 257 31.07 1.32 22.29
CA GLU A 257 31.81 0.42 23.18
C GLU A 257 30.87 -0.20 24.22
N SER A 258 31.05 -1.50 24.48
CA SER A 258 30.47 -2.19 25.62
C SER A 258 31.54 -2.40 26.69
N GLU A 259 31.20 -2.16 27.95
CA GLU A 259 32.15 -2.25 29.06
C GLU A 259 31.58 -3.09 30.19
N SER A 260 32.41 -3.99 30.74
CA SER A 260 32.05 -4.81 31.90
C SER A 260 32.99 -4.52 33.05
N ILE A 261 32.54 -3.67 33.98
CA ILE A 261 33.32 -3.28 35.15
C ILE A 261 32.96 -4.22 36.30
N ARG A 262 33.92 -5.01 36.77
CA ARG A 262 33.79 -5.82 37.98
C ARG A 262 34.59 -5.20 39.11
N GLU A 263 33.91 -4.47 39.98
CA GLU A 263 34.47 -3.88 41.19
C GLU A 263 34.34 -4.89 42.35
N ARG A 264 35.44 -5.19 43.02
CA ARG A 264 35.46 -6.07 44.20
C ARG A 264 36.04 -5.33 45.39
N ARG A 265 35.17 -4.94 46.32
CA ARG A 265 35.52 -4.21 47.52
C ARG A 265 35.47 -5.16 48.71
N LEU A 266 36.61 -5.34 49.37
CA LEU A 266 36.75 -6.12 50.61
C LEU A 266 36.68 -5.18 51.81
N ASP A 267 35.85 -5.48 52.80
CA ASP A 267 35.84 -4.80 54.08
C ASP A 267 36.83 -5.48 55.06
N PRO A 268 37.92 -4.79 55.46
CA PRO A 268 38.92 -5.36 56.37
C PRO A 268 38.49 -5.34 57.85
N GLU A 269 37.38 -4.69 58.22
CA GLU A 269 36.86 -4.65 59.60
C GLU A 269 35.65 -5.59 59.79
N GLY A 270 34.86 -5.80 58.73
CA GLY A 270 33.77 -6.79 58.67
C GLY A 270 34.25 -8.25 58.60
N ARG A 271 35.07 -8.69 59.56
CA ARG A 271 35.61 -10.05 59.69
C ARG A 271 34.77 -10.91 60.61
N VAL A 272 34.43 -12.12 60.17
CA VAL A 272 33.74 -13.11 61.01
C VAL A 272 34.60 -14.37 61.10
N PRO A 273 34.98 -14.86 62.29
CA PRO A 273 35.71 -16.12 62.41
C PRO A 273 34.78 -17.29 62.04
N ILE A 274 35.10 -18.01 60.96
CA ILE A 274 34.35 -19.19 60.51
C ILE A 274 34.82 -20.45 61.27
N LEU A 275 36.13 -20.58 61.45
CA LEU A 275 36.75 -21.73 62.08
C LEU A 275 37.85 -21.29 63.04
N LEU A 276 37.69 -21.68 64.30
CA LEU A 276 38.70 -21.63 65.34
C LEU A 276 39.12 -23.07 65.66
N GLU A 277 40.33 -23.46 65.28
CA GLU A 277 40.94 -24.74 65.62
C GLU A 277 41.95 -24.50 66.75
N THR A 278 41.65 -24.97 67.96
CA THR A 278 42.57 -24.96 69.10
C THR A 278 42.97 -26.40 69.46
N GLU A 279 44.26 -26.71 69.43
CA GLU A 279 44.88 -28.02 69.66
C GLU A 279 45.85 -27.90 70.86
N GLU A 280 45.81 -28.75 71.90
CA GLU A 280 46.59 -28.54 73.15
C GLU A 280 47.36 -29.80 73.70
N ARG A 281 48.65 -30.02 73.37
CA ARG A 281 49.53 -31.19 73.81
C ARG A 281 51.06 -31.03 74.28
N SER A 282 51.41 -30.55 75.50
CA SER A 282 52.78 -30.18 76.01
C SER A 282 53.34 -31.02 77.16
N SER A 283 54.37 -31.82 76.87
CA SER A 283 54.91 -32.80 77.83
C SER A 283 55.61 -32.20 79.07
N THR A 284 55.13 -32.55 80.25
CA THR A 284 55.73 -32.33 81.57
C THR A 284 56.07 -33.68 82.21
N SER A 285 57.27 -34.19 81.93
CA SER A 285 57.77 -35.45 82.50
C SER A 285 58.61 -35.21 83.76
N SER A 286 58.14 -35.67 84.91
CA SER A 286 58.91 -35.79 86.14
C SER A 286 59.26 -37.25 86.41
N ASP A 287 60.54 -37.56 86.41
CA ASP A 287 61.06 -38.86 86.86
C ASP A 287 62.08 -38.61 87.97
N THR A 288 61.87 -39.22 89.14
CA THR A 288 62.71 -39.00 90.33
C THR A 288 63.83 -40.04 90.50
N HIS A 289 64.04 -40.92 89.52
CA HIS A 289 65.10 -41.93 89.56
C HIS A 289 66.46 -41.34 89.16
N ASN A 290 67.26 -40.96 90.17
CA ASN A 290 68.72 -40.86 90.03
C ASN A 290 69.41 -41.96 90.84
N ALA A 291 69.10 -43.21 90.53
CA ALA A 291 69.72 -44.40 91.10
C ALA A 291 70.29 -45.25 89.98
N GLY A 292 71.63 -45.23 89.83
CA GLY A 292 72.31 -46.12 88.89
C GLY A 292 72.11 -47.58 89.30
N VAL A 293 71.61 -48.41 88.38
CA VAL A 293 71.47 -49.85 88.57
C VAL A 293 72.84 -50.48 88.79
N THR A 294 73.17 -50.76 90.05
CA THR A 294 74.38 -51.49 90.44
C THR A 294 74.03 -52.94 90.74
N VAL A 295 75.03 -53.83 90.65
CA VAL A 295 74.86 -55.29 90.72
C VAL A 295 74.26 -55.77 92.06
N ALA A 296 74.27 -54.92 93.11
CA ALA A 296 73.67 -55.20 94.41
C ALA A 296 72.16 -55.47 94.36
N SER A 297 71.41 -54.91 93.40
CA SER A 297 69.95 -55.11 93.28
C SER A 297 69.52 -56.52 92.83
N ASN A 298 70.46 -57.43 92.58
CA ASN A 298 70.21 -58.81 92.17
C ASN A 298 70.58 -59.86 93.24
N LEU A 299 70.87 -59.45 94.48
CA LEU A 299 71.23 -60.38 95.56
C LEU A 299 70.10 -60.47 96.62
N PRO A 300 69.57 -61.67 96.94
CA PRO A 300 68.32 -61.82 97.72
C PRO A 300 68.27 -61.22 99.14
N ASP A 301 69.42 -61.02 99.81
CA ASP A 301 69.50 -60.58 101.22
C ASP A 301 70.19 -59.20 101.37
N GLY A 302 70.07 -58.33 100.37
CA GLY A 302 70.55 -56.95 100.41
C GLY A 302 69.48 -55.96 100.87
N ASP A 303 69.46 -55.60 102.16
CA ASP A 303 68.50 -54.65 102.74
C ASP A 303 68.75 -53.21 102.22
N ALA A 304 68.02 -52.84 101.17
CA ALA A 304 68.00 -51.51 100.58
C ALA A 304 66.61 -50.88 100.75
N ASN A 305 66.53 -49.85 101.59
CA ASN A 305 65.29 -49.15 101.94
C ASN A 305 64.44 -48.81 100.71
N ALA A 306 63.23 -49.35 100.65
CA ALA A 306 62.22 -48.96 99.68
C ALA A 306 61.54 -47.65 100.10
N ASP A 307 62.01 -46.52 99.57
CA ASP A 307 61.27 -45.26 99.58
C ASP A 307 60.54 -45.04 98.23
N GLY A 308 59.40 -44.34 98.28
CA GLY A 308 58.35 -44.42 97.26
C GLY A 308 58.67 -43.69 95.95
N GLY A 309 58.50 -44.39 94.81
CA GLY A 309 58.66 -43.80 93.48
C GLY A 309 57.40 -43.10 92.94
N ARG A 310 57.60 -42.30 91.88
CA ARG A 310 56.60 -42.08 90.81
C ARG A 310 57.27 -41.50 89.56
N SER A 311 57.03 -42.11 88.40
CA SER A 311 57.28 -41.49 87.10
C SER A 311 55.96 -40.93 86.59
N GLN A 312 55.94 -39.68 86.13
CA GLN A 312 54.73 -38.98 85.67
C GLN A 312 55.06 -38.16 84.42
N SER A 313 54.21 -38.20 83.39
CA SER A 313 54.32 -37.42 82.14
C SER A 313 52.92 -36.92 81.71
N GLN A 314 52.79 -35.65 81.28
CA GLN A 314 51.48 -34.94 81.16
C GLN A 314 51.48 -33.82 80.06
N SER A 315 50.33 -33.37 79.51
CA SER A 315 50.23 -32.51 78.27
C SER A 315 49.38 -31.20 78.28
N ALA A 316 49.89 -30.03 77.81
CA ALA A 316 49.15 -28.88 77.18
C ALA A 316 49.92 -27.88 76.18
N GLU A 317 50.07 -28.19 74.87
CA GLU A 317 50.78 -27.47 73.73
C GLU A 317 49.74 -26.80 72.85
N THR A 318 49.39 -25.57 73.18
CA THR A 318 48.32 -24.82 72.50
C THR A 318 48.75 -24.31 71.12
N ARG A 319 48.12 -24.82 70.06
CA ARG A 319 48.12 -24.32 68.69
C ARG A 319 46.74 -23.74 68.42
N GLU A 320 46.68 -22.51 67.95
CA GLU A 320 45.44 -21.87 67.53
C GLU A 320 45.51 -21.50 66.04
N ARG A 321 44.49 -21.87 65.26
CA ARG A 321 44.27 -21.35 63.90
C ARG A 321 42.89 -20.70 63.83
N GLN A 322 42.84 -19.44 63.41
CA GLN A 322 41.59 -18.75 63.10
C GLN A 322 41.50 -18.45 61.61
N ASN A 323 40.46 -19.00 60.97
CA ASN A 323 40.06 -18.63 59.61
C ASN A 323 38.93 -17.61 59.69
N PHE A 324 39.14 -16.44 59.10
CA PHE A 324 38.13 -15.39 58.98
C PHE A 324 37.51 -15.40 57.59
N ASP A 325 36.19 -15.21 57.51
CA ASP A 325 35.60 -14.64 56.30
C ASP A 325 35.78 -13.12 56.33
N VAL A 326 35.89 -12.53 55.15
CA VAL A 326 35.88 -11.07 54.97
C VAL A 326 34.66 -10.69 54.15
N SER A 327 33.94 -9.67 54.59
CA SER A 327 32.76 -9.20 53.85
C SER A 327 33.19 -8.67 52.48
N GLU A 328 32.79 -9.37 51.41
CA GLU A 328 33.05 -8.99 50.02
C GLU A 328 31.80 -8.35 49.39
N LEU A 329 31.96 -7.12 48.89
CA LEU A 329 31.00 -6.50 47.99
C LEU A 329 31.52 -6.62 46.56
N SER A 330 30.95 -7.55 45.79
CA SER A 330 31.14 -7.64 44.35
C SER A 330 30.06 -6.84 43.64
N ARG A 331 30.47 -5.87 42.81
CA ARG A 331 29.60 -5.05 41.98
C ARG A 331 30.00 -5.21 40.52
N GLU A 332 29.13 -5.84 39.75
CA GLU A 332 29.28 -5.98 38.31
C GLU A 332 28.38 -4.96 37.59
N VAL A 333 29.00 -4.11 36.78
CA VAL A 333 28.33 -3.07 35.99
C VAL A 333 28.60 -3.33 34.52
N HIS A 334 27.59 -3.83 33.82
CA HIS A 334 27.59 -3.93 32.37
C HIS A 334 27.05 -2.62 31.78
N ARG A 335 27.89 -1.88 31.06
CA ARG A 335 27.50 -0.74 30.22
C ARG A 335 27.20 -1.26 28.83
N ALA A 336 25.93 -1.21 28.44
CA ALA A 336 25.51 -1.51 27.08
C ALA A 336 25.92 -0.38 26.13
N PRO A 337 26.25 -0.69 24.86
CA PRO A 337 26.48 0.33 23.84
C PRO A 337 25.15 1.01 23.48
N GLY A 338 25.21 2.25 23.00
CA GLY A 338 24.04 3.07 22.62
C GLY A 338 23.78 4.28 23.51
N ALA A 339 24.58 4.51 24.56
CA ALA A 339 24.51 5.76 25.33
C ALA A 339 24.83 6.97 24.43
N ILE A 340 24.07 8.07 24.58
CA ILE A 340 24.29 9.29 23.80
C ILE A 340 25.57 9.97 24.28
N ARG A 341 26.54 10.11 23.38
CA ARG A 341 27.81 10.81 23.59
C ARG A 341 27.68 12.30 23.33
N ARG A 342 26.94 12.68 22.29
CA ARG A 342 26.73 14.08 21.85
C ARG A 342 25.55 14.18 20.89
N ILE A 343 24.78 15.26 21.00
CA ILE A 343 23.71 15.63 20.07
C ILE A 343 24.10 16.92 19.34
N THR A 344 23.97 16.91 18.01
CA THR A 344 24.09 18.14 17.18
C THR A 344 22.76 18.38 16.48
N VAL A 345 22.16 19.55 16.68
CA VAL A 345 20.88 19.95 16.06
C VAL A 345 21.09 21.16 15.17
N ALA A 346 20.75 21.05 13.89
CA ALA A 346 20.67 22.15 12.95
C ALA A 346 19.21 22.33 12.51
N ALA A 347 18.59 23.41 12.97
CA ALA A 347 17.20 23.72 12.66
C ALA A 347 17.10 24.99 11.81
N LEU A 348 16.30 24.91 10.75
CA LEU A 348 16.02 26.00 9.83
C LEU A 348 14.52 26.26 9.80
N VAL A 349 14.11 27.48 10.13
CA VAL A 349 12.70 27.90 10.16
C VAL A 349 12.45 29.03 9.17
N ASP A 350 11.42 28.91 8.36
CA ASP A 350 11.03 29.96 7.43
C ASP A 350 10.62 31.24 8.17
N GLY A 351 10.82 32.38 7.52
CA GLY A 351 10.43 33.69 8.00
C GLY A 351 8.92 33.88 8.14
N VAL A 352 8.52 35.10 8.48
CA VAL A 352 7.13 35.54 8.42
C VAL A 352 6.90 36.30 7.12
N THR A 353 5.75 36.04 6.50
CA THR A 353 5.30 36.75 5.29
C THR A 353 4.25 37.75 5.73
N ALA A 354 4.61 39.03 5.79
CA ALA A 354 3.69 40.11 6.14
C ALA A 354 3.29 40.87 4.85
N PRO A 355 2.03 41.30 4.71
CA PRO A 355 1.68 42.26 3.68
C PRO A 355 2.32 43.61 4.01
N ASP A 356 3.00 44.19 3.03
CA ASP A 356 3.45 45.59 3.08
C ASP A 356 2.25 46.56 2.95
N GLU A 357 2.46 47.86 3.11
CA GLU A 357 1.39 48.89 3.02
C GLU A 357 0.64 48.87 1.66
N THR A 358 1.23 48.27 0.64
CA THR A 358 0.69 48.06 -0.71
C THR A 358 -0.03 46.71 -0.92
N GLY A 359 -0.14 45.88 0.11
CA GLY A 359 -0.78 44.55 0.05
C GLY A 359 0.07 43.44 -0.60
N THR A 360 1.31 43.75 -1.03
CA THR A 360 2.24 42.73 -1.52
C THR A 360 2.89 41.94 -0.37
N PRO A 361 2.93 40.60 -0.42
CA PRO A 361 3.59 39.79 0.61
C PRO A 361 5.11 39.94 0.55
N VAL A 362 5.71 40.50 1.60
CA VAL A 362 7.17 40.63 1.76
C VAL A 362 7.64 39.62 2.81
N TRP A 363 8.75 38.94 2.52
CA TRP A 363 9.38 38.02 3.46
C TRP A 363 10.26 38.78 4.45
N ALA A 364 10.09 38.52 5.74
CA ALA A 364 10.92 39.04 6.81
C ALA A 364 11.45 37.90 7.70
N PRO A 365 12.70 37.97 8.19
CA PRO A 365 13.21 37.01 9.17
C PRO A 365 12.43 37.12 10.49
N ARG A 366 12.33 36.00 11.21
CA ARG A 366 11.67 35.97 12.53
C ARG A 366 12.40 36.82 13.57
N GLY A 367 11.66 37.30 14.56
CA GLY A 367 12.21 38.11 15.65
C GLY A 367 13.21 37.31 16.51
N THR A 368 14.24 37.97 17.03
CA THR A 368 15.29 37.30 17.82
C THR A 368 14.74 36.61 19.07
N ALA A 369 13.79 37.25 19.77
CA ALA A 369 13.13 36.68 20.95
C ALA A 369 12.26 35.43 20.62
N GLU A 370 11.71 35.36 19.41
CA GLU A 370 10.97 34.17 18.94
C GLU A 370 11.92 33.02 18.66
N LEU A 371 13.08 33.31 18.05
CA LEU A 371 14.14 32.33 17.80
C LEU A 371 14.74 31.81 19.13
N GLU A 372 14.90 32.65 20.14
CA GLU A 372 15.35 32.24 21.48
C GLU A 372 14.34 31.29 22.15
N ALA A 373 13.04 31.61 22.12
CA ALA A 373 12.00 30.72 22.64
C ALA A 373 11.93 29.38 21.89
N LEU A 374 12.11 29.38 20.56
CA LEU A 374 12.18 28.15 19.77
C LEU A 374 13.46 27.35 20.07
N HIS A 375 14.60 28.01 20.30
CA HIS A 375 15.85 27.37 20.72
C HIS A 375 15.68 26.63 22.05
N ASP A 376 15.11 27.27 23.06
CA ASP A 376 14.91 26.68 24.39
C ASP A 376 13.94 25.49 24.34
N LEU A 377 12.93 25.58 23.48
CA LEU A 377 12.01 24.48 23.21
C LEU A 377 12.68 23.29 22.50
N ILE A 378 13.60 23.54 21.56
CA ILE A 378 14.43 22.47 20.96
C ILE A 378 15.32 21.85 22.04
N ALA A 379 15.96 22.67 22.87
CA ALA A 379 16.85 22.23 23.94
C ALA A 379 16.12 21.32 24.96
N ALA A 380 14.91 21.70 25.36
CA ALA A 380 14.05 20.87 26.21
C ALA A 380 13.61 19.56 25.52
N ALA A 381 13.32 19.59 24.22
CA ALA A 381 12.86 18.41 23.47
C ALA A 381 13.97 17.36 23.24
N VAL A 382 15.22 17.78 23.03
CA VAL A 382 16.36 16.86 22.87
C VAL A 382 17.04 16.49 24.19
N GLY A 383 16.71 17.17 25.28
CA GLY A 383 17.37 17.01 26.58
C GLY A 383 18.82 17.51 26.55
N TYR A 384 19.01 18.72 26.01
CA TYR A 384 20.30 19.39 25.83
C TYR A 384 21.17 19.37 27.09
N ASP A 385 22.44 19.00 26.92
CA ASP A 385 23.41 18.96 28.00
C ASP A 385 24.74 19.60 27.58
N ALA A 386 25.12 20.66 28.28
CA ALA A 386 26.36 21.39 28.03
C ALA A 386 27.61 20.57 28.45
N GLU A 387 27.50 19.66 29.42
CA GLU A 387 28.61 18.80 29.85
C GLU A 387 28.92 17.69 28.84
N ARG A 388 27.91 17.24 28.07
CA ARG A 388 28.10 16.34 26.91
C ARG A 388 28.70 17.04 25.68
N GLY A 389 28.69 18.37 25.65
CA GLY A 389 29.11 19.15 24.49
C GLY A 389 28.09 19.14 23.35
N ASP A 390 26.80 19.09 23.68
CA ASP A 390 25.72 19.23 22.70
C ASP A 390 25.73 20.62 22.06
N VAL A 391 25.28 20.73 20.79
CA VAL A 391 25.25 21.98 20.03
C VAL A 391 23.93 22.13 19.29
N ILE A 392 23.27 23.28 19.45
CA ILE A 392 22.04 23.64 18.74
C ILE A 392 22.32 24.90 17.90
N SER A 393 21.98 24.84 16.62
CA SER A 393 22.06 25.97 15.68
C SER A 393 20.70 26.18 15.03
N LEU A 394 19.96 27.19 15.51
CA LEU A 394 18.70 27.65 14.91
C LEU A 394 18.96 28.88 14.04
N LYS A 395 18.44 28.88 12.80
CA LYS A 395 18.46 30.07 11.91
C LYS A 395 17.12 30.25 11.20
N SER A 396 16.86 31.48 10.76
CA SER A 396 15.74 31.79 9.87
C SER A 396 16.23 32.23 8.50
N LEU A 397 15.83 31.51 7.45
CA LEU A 397 16.12 31.79 6.03
C LEU A 397 14.86 31.46 5.21
N PRO A 398 14.67 32.05 4.03
CA PRO A 398 13.51 31.73 3.19
C PRO A 398 13.58 30.28 2.71
N LEU A 399 12.46 29.56 2.84
CA LEU A 399 12.30 28.20 2.32
C LEU A 399 11.43 28.20 1.06
N SER A 400 11.97 27.63 -0.03
CA SER A 400 11.19 27.35 -1.23
C SER A 400 10.42 26.04 -1.05
N LEU A 401 9.14 26.12 -0.67
CA LEU A 401 8.29 24.95 -0.70
C LEU A 401 8.05 24.53 -2.16
N PRO A 402 8.19 23.24 -2.53
CA PRO A 402 7.67 22.77 -3.81
C PRO A 402 6.17 23.03 -3.84
N ALA A 403 5.67 23.59 -4.94
CA ALA A 403 4.25 23.79 -5.13
C ALA A 403 3.55 22.43 -4.98
N ALA A 404 2.51 22.37 -4.15
CA ALA A 404 1.74 21.15 -4.01
C ALA A 404 1.13 20.81 -5.38
N GLU A 405 1.54 19.69 -5.97
CA GLU A 405 0.87 19.08 -7.12
C GLU A 405 -0.49 18.52 -6.67
N GLY A 406 -1.38 19.43 -6.27
CA GLY A 406 -2.77 19.11 -6.07
C GLY A 406 -3.35 18.73 -7.42
N THR A 407 -3.60 17.45 -7.62
CA THR A 407 -4.38 16.96 -8.75
C THR A 407 -5.76 17.60 -8.70
N THR A 408 -5.93 18.70 -9.44
CA THR A 408 -7.23 19.25 -9.76
C THR A 408 -7.93 18.21 -10.64
N VAL A 409 -8.71 17.34 -10.00
CA VAL A 409 -9.57 16.39 -10.70
C VAL A 409 -10.67 17.21 -11.36
N ASP A 410 -10.40 17.62 -12.59
CA ASP A 410 -11.34 18.33 -13.44
C ASP A 410 -12.44 17.33 -13.84
N SER A 411 -13.49 17.27 -13.02
CA SER A 411 -14.63 16.36 -13.17
C SER A 411 -15.55 16.81 -14.31
N THR A 412 -14.97 16.93 -15.50
CA THR A 412 -15.68 17.19 -16.75
C THR A 412 -16.69 16.06 -16.98
N LEU A 413 -17.98 16.40 -16.87
CA LEU A 413 -19.12 15.49 -17.03
C LEU A 413 -19.15 14.70 -18.35
N PHE A 414 -18.34 15.08 -19.34
CA PHE A 414 -18.22 14.44 -20.64
C PHE A 414 -16.99 13.52 -20.80
N GLY A 415 -16.08 13.47 -19.82
CA GLY A 415 -14.87 12.62 -19.86
C GLY A 415 -15.15 11.12 -19.67
N GLY A 416 -16.37 10.75 -19.26
CA GLY A 416 -16.77 9.37 -18.94
C GLY A 416 -17.48 8.60 -20.06
N LEU A 417 -17.63 9.17 -21.26
CA LEU A 417 -18.22 8.47 -22.41
C LEU A 417 -17.12 7.73 -23.20
N PRO A 418 -17.02 6.39 -23.16
CA PRO A 418 -16.12 5.63 -24.00
C PRO A 418 -16.67 5.60 -25.44
N LEU A 419 -16.55 6.72 -26.14
CA LEU A 419 -16.81 6.81 -27.58
C LEU A 419 -15.70 6.05 -28.32
N ASP A 420 -15.84 4.72 -28.38
CA ASP A 420 -14.96 3.87 -29.17
C ASP A 420 -14.97 4.39 -30.61
N THR A 421 -13.78 4.75 -31.08
CA THR A 421 -13.48 5.16 -32.46
C THR A 421 -14.16 4.28 -33.51
N MET A 422 -14.34 2.98 -33.26
CA MET A 422 -15.07 2.06 -34.13
C MET A 422 -16.54 2.46 -34.32
N THR A 423 -17.24 2.85 -33.24
CA THR A 423 -18.64 3.30 -33.30
C THR A 423 -18.79 4.61 -34.06
N LEU A 424 -17.84 5.53 -33.91
CA LEU A 424 -17.82 6.82 -34.59
C LEU A 424 -17.57 6.63 -36.11
N ILE A 425 -16.70 5.68 -36.48
CA ILE A 425 -16.51 5.25 -37.88
C ILE A 425 -17.80 4.63 -38.46
N GLN A 426 -18.46 3.72 -37.72
CA GLN A 426 -19.72 3.11 -38.17
C GLN A 426 -20.83 4.15 -38.41
N LEU A 427 -20.98 5.13 -37.49
CA LEU A 427 -21.92 6.24 -37.64
C LEU A 427 -21.58 7.11 -38.85
N GLY A 428 -20.30 7.41 -39.08
CA GLY A 428 -19.83 8.19 -40.23
C GLY A 428 -20.11 7.50 -41.57
N VAL A 429 -19.90 6.18 -41.68
CA VAL A 429 -20.21 5.43 -42.90
C VAL A 429 -21.73 5.34 -43.12
N LEU A 430 -22.52 5.15 -42.08
CA LEU A 430 -23.99 5.16 -42.17
C LEU A 430 -24.50 6.51 -42.71
N ALA A 431 -24.01 7.63 -42.15
CA ALA A 431 -24.34 8.97 -42.62
C ALA A 431 -23.94 9.20 -44.08
N LEU A 432 -22.77 8.70 -44.51
CA LEU A 432 -22.31 8.79 -45.90
C LEU A 432 -23.21 7.97 -46.86
N VAL A 433 -23.65 6.77 -46.47
CA VAL A 433 -24.59 5.97 -47.27
C VAL A 433 -25.96 6.65 -47.39
N ILE A 434 -26.47 7.25 -46.31
CA ILE A 434 -27.72 8.03 -46.32
C ILE A 434 -27.57 9.27 -47.22
N LEU A 435 -26.46 10.00 -47.10
CA LEU A 435 -26.15 11.16 -47.94
C LEU A 435 -26.06 10.78 -49.43
N ALA A 436 -25.40 9.67 -49.75
CA ALA A 436 -25.32 9.14 -51.10
C ALA A 436 -26.71 8.81 -51.66
N LEU A 437 -27.55 8.11 -50.89
CA LEU A 437 -28.94 7.81 -51.26
C LEU A 437 -29.76 9.09 -51.51
N ALA A 438 -29.69 10.07 -50.61
CA ALA A 438 -30.39 11.35 -50.75
C ALA A 438 -29.94 12.12 -52.01
N LEU A 439 -28.64 12.18 -52.28
CA LEU A 439 -28.08 12.98 -53.37
C LEU A 439 -28.24 12.29 -54.74
N PHE A 440 -28.17 10.95 -54.82
CA PHE A 440 -28.32 10.20 -56.07
C PHE A 440 -29.76 9.80 -56.42
N VAL A 441 -30.65 9.58 -55.45
CA VAL A 441 -32.03 9.11 -55.72
C VAL A 441 -33.06 10.24 -55.57
N LEU A 442 -32.96 11.05 -54.52
CA LEU A 442 -33.94 12.11 -54.25
C LEU A 442 -33.77 13.30 -55.21
N ARG A 443 -32.52 13.73 -55.45
CA ARG A 443 -32.20 14.87 -56.32
C ARG A 443 -32.73 14.73 -57.76
N PRO A 444 -32.57 13.60 -58.48
CA PRO A 444 -33.12 13.48 -59.83
C PRO A 444 -34.65 13.39 -59.87
N MET A 445 -35.33 12.89 -58.84
CA MET A 445 -36.80 12.94 -58.78
C MET A 445 -37.32 14.37 -58.61
N LEU A 446 -36.71 15.15 -57.73
CA LEU A 446 -37.12 16.54 -57.49
C LEU A 446 -36.84 17.44 -58.71
N THR A 447 -35.70 17.26 -59.40
CA THR A 447 -35.38 18.06 -60.60
C THR A 447 -36.12 17.65 -61.88
N SER A 448 -36.82 16.51 -61.90
CA SER A 448 -37.59 16.08 -63.09
C SER A 448 -39.07 16.50 -63.06
N ALA A 449 -39.54 17.07 -61.94
CA ALA A 449 -40.87 17.69 -61.85
C ALA A 449 -40.93 19.08 -62.54
N GLN A 450 -39.79 19.74 -62.77
CA GLN A 450 -39.73 21.16 -63.13
C GLN A 450 -39.55 21.43 -64.65
N THR A 451 -39.71 20.42 -65.51
CA THR A 451 -39.49 20.54 -66.98
C THR A 451 -40.73 20.14 -67.81
N ARG A 452 -41.94 20.35 -67.26
CA ARG A 452 -43.22 20.09 -67.96
C ARG A 452 -44.23 21.23 -67.80
N GLU A 453 -43.85 22.44 -68.18
CA GLU A 453 -44.84 23.48 -68.48
C GLU A 453 -44.27 24.49 -69.49
N SER A 454 -44.41 24.18 -70.79
CA SER A 454 -44.14 25.08 -71.93
C SER A 454 -44.61 24.42 -73.23
N ALA A 455 -45.93 24.32 -73.44
CA ALA A 455 -46.56 24.18 -74.76
C ALA A 455 -48.09 24.19 -74.63
N LEU A 456 -48.75 25.21 -75.18
CA LEU A 456 -49.84 25.11 -76.17
C LEU A 456 -50.23 26.54 -76.64
N PRO A 457 -50.75 26.72 -77.87
CA PRO A 457 -50.82 28.03 -78.53
C PRO A 457 -52.22 28.69 -78.44
N ALA A 458 -52.27 29.96 -78.86
CA ALA A 458 -53.50 30.75 -79.00
C ALA A 458 -54.37 30.35 -80.21
N PRO A 459 -55.65 30.74 -80.19
CA PRO A 459 -56.40 31.09 -81.39
C PRO A 459 -56.94 32.54 -81.34
N ASP A 460 -56.99 33.19 -82.51
CA ASP A 460 -57.46 34.57 -82.70
C ASP A 460 -59.00 34.71 -82.81
N ASP A 461 -59.47 35.91 -82.50
CA ASP A 461 -60.62 36.67 -83.01
C ASP A 461 -61.81 35.95 -83.70
N THR A 462 -63.00 36.18 -83.14
CA THR A 462 -64.16 36.70 -83.90
C THR A 462 -64.91 37.74 -83.07
N ALA A 463 -65.35 38.84 -83.72
CA ALA A 463 -65.96 40.01 -83.07
C ALA A 463 -67.37 40.31 -83.62
N ALA A 464 -68.03 41.31 -83.02
CA ALA A 464 -69.45 41.69 -83.08
C ALA A 464 -70.38 40.78 -82.24
N ASP A 465 -71.26 41.29 -81.38
CA ASP A 465 -72.01 42.56 -81.47
C ASP A 465 -72.05 43.36 -80.13
N LEU A 466 -72.26 44.69 -80.22
CA LEU A 466 -72.50 45.63 -79.10
C LEU A 466 -73.57 46.67 -79.53
N PRO A 467 -74.49 47.09 -78.64
CA PRO A 467 -74.27 48.26 -77.76
C PRO A 467 -74.95 48.11 -76.36
N GLU A 468 -74.96 49.02 -75.38
CA GLU A 468 -74.39 50.38 -75.22
C GLU A 468 -74.07 50.69 -73.71
N LEU A 469 -73.90 51.96 -73.34
CA LEU A 469 -73.69 52.52 -71.97
C LEU A 469 -74.53 53.84 -71.85
N PRO A 470 -74.47 54.73 -70.81
CA PRO A 470 -73.82 54.73 -69.47
C PRO A 470 -74.82 55.23 -68.35
N PRO A 471 -74.49 55.95 -67.23
CA PRO A 471 -73.31 56.06 -66.34
C PRO A 471 -73.61 55.86 -64.80
N LEU A 472 -72.59 56.07 -63.95
CA LEU A 472 -72.54 56.15 -62.45
C LEU A 472 -73.24 57.44 -61.88
N PRO A 473 -73.28 57.81 -60.56
CA PRO A 473 -72.65 57.30 -59.28
C PRO A 473 -73.69 57.28 -58.09
N PRO A 474 -73.41 57.55 -56.77
CA PRO A 474 -72.19 57.63 -55.94
C PRO A 474 -72.24 56.89 -54.56
N LEU A 475 -71.15 57.04 -53.77
CA LEU A 475 -71.05 56.77 -52.32
C LEU A 475 -71.96 57.66 -51.45
N PRO A 476 -72.24 57.25 -50.21
CA PRO A 476 -72.41 58.17 -49.08
C PRO A 476 -71.32 57.99 -48.02
N GLY A 477 -70.72 59.10 -47.59
CA GLY A 477 -70.04 59.23 -46.30
C GLY A 477 -70.77 60.29 -45.47
N MET A 478 -70.75 60.15 -44.14
CA MET A 478 -71.13 61.07 -43.06
C MET A 478 -70.94 60.31 -41.74
N ASP A 479 -70.57 60.87 -40.59
CA ASP A 479 -69.90 62.13 -40.26
C ASP A 479 -69.33 61.93 -38.83
N ALA A 480 -68.07 62.26 -38.56
CA ALA A 480 -67.62 63.51 -37.94
C ALA A 480 -67.88 63.67 -36.42
N GLY A 481 -66.79 63.67 -35.65
CA GLY A 481 -66.64 64.43 -34.40
C GLY A 481 -66.92 63.69 -33.07
N THR A 482 -65.89 63.56 -32.23
CA THR A 482 -65.70 64.43 -31.05
C THR A 482 -64.28 64.25 -30.47
N LEU A 483 -63.81 65.26 -29.72
CA LEU A 483 -62.56 65.24 -28.94
C LEU A 483 -62.61 64.09 -27.90
N GLY A 484 -61.53 63.47 -27.44
CA GLY A 484 -60.17 63.99 -27.28
C GLY A 484 -59.97 64.42 -25.83
N ASP A 485 -59.38 63.53 -25.00
CA ASP A 485 -58.68 63.94 -23.77
C ASP A 485 -57.66 62.88 -23.33
N LEU A 486 -56.58 63.35 -22.69
CA LEU A 486 -55.68 62.52 -21.87
C LEU A 486 -56.14 62.66 -20.40
N PRO A 487 -55.60 61.85 -19.47
CA PRO A 487 -54.57 62.50 -18.65
C PRO A 487 -53.41 61.58 -18.26
N ALA A 488 -52.24 62.20 -18.06
CA ALA A 488 -51.13 61.66 -17.30
C ALA A 488 -50.81 62.61 -16.13
N LEU A 489 -50.77 62.07 -14.90
CA LEU A 489 -50.30 62.67 -13.63
C LEU A 489 -50.64 61.68 -12.50
N GLY A 490 -49.85 61.45 -11.45
CA GLY A 490 -48.48 61.84 -11.11
C GLY A 490 -47.95 60.76 -10.13
N ASP A 491 -46.65 60.43 -10.16
CA ASP A 491 -45.65 61.01 -9.25
C ASP A 491 -46.00 60.92 -7.75
N PHE A 492 -45.41 59.91 -7.10
CA PHE A 492 -45.08 59.90 -5.68
C PHE A 492 -43.76 59.14 -5.51
N ALA A 493 -42.69 59.86 -5.24
CA ALA A 493 -41.46 59.28 -4.71
C ALA A 493 -41.57 59.16 -3.18
N ASP A 494 -41.18 58.01 -2.61
CA ASP A 494 -40.15 58.04 -1.56
C ASP A 494 -39.40 56.70 -1.39
N SER A 495 -38.14 56.83 -0.98
CA SER A 495 -37.19 55.91 -0.34
C SER A 495 -37.27 54.36 -0.40
N ASP A 496 -36.06 53.80 -0.55
CA ASP A 496 -35.50 52.55 0.02
C ASP A 496 -35.75 51.16 -0.63
N GLY A 497 -34.66 50.36 -0.62
CA GLY A 497 -34.69 48.89 -0.68
C GLY A 497 -34.23 48.23 -1.97
N LEU A 498 -32.92 47.95 -2.09
CA LEU A 498 -32.42 46.87 -2.96
C LEU A 498 -32.45 45.56 -2.18
N GLU A 499 -33.18 44.55 -2.63
CA GLU A 499 -32.97 43.15 -2.21
C GLU A 499 -32.95 42.22 -3.43
N GLU A 500 -31.91 41.41 -3.51
CA GLU A 500 -31.72 40.37 -4.53
C GLU A 500 -32.44 39.07 -4.08
N ASP A 501 -33.04 38.35 -5.03
CA ASP A 501 -33.73 37.07 -4.76
C ASP A 501 -32.79 36.01 -4.15
N ASP A 502 -33.03 35.64 -2.89
CA ASP A 502 -32.22 34.70 -2.11
C ASP A 502 -32.18 33.28 -2.74
N PRO A 503 -31.01 32.76 -3.16
CA PRO A 503 -30.90 31.43 -3.75
C PRO A 503 -31.22 30.30 -2.77
N VAL A 504 -31.17 30.54 -1.45
CA VAL A 504 -31.48 29.53 -0.43
C VAL A 504 -32.98 29.17 -0.43
N GLN A 505 -33.86 30.13 -0.69
CA GLN A 505 -35.31 29.86 -0.81
C GLN A 505 -35.63 29.02 -2.06
N ARG A 506 -34.85 29.18 -3.15
CA ARG A 506 -34.97 28.35 -4.35
C ARG A 506 -34.50 26.92 -4.09
N LEU A 507 -33.39 26.75 -3.37
CA LEU A 507 -32.90 25.43 -2.96
C LEU A 507 -33.89 24.73 -2.02
N ARG A 508 -34.52 25.45 -1.10
CA ARG A 508 -35.52 24.90 -0.17
C ARG A 508 -36.74 24.32 -0.89
N ARG A 509 -37.29 25.03 -1.89
CA ARG A 509 -38.38 24.47 -2.74
C ARG A 509 -37.95 23.22 -3.51
N LEU A 510 -36.75 23.20 -4.07
CA LEU A 510 -36.22 22.06 -4.82
C LEU A 510 -35.95 20.81 -3.95
N ILE A 511 -35.72 20.98 -2.64
CA ILE A 511 -35.58 19.87 -1.69
C ILE A 511 -36.97 19.33 -1.29
N GLU A 512 -37.98 20.19 -1.20
CA GLU A 512 -39.35 19.84 -0.84
C GLU A 512 -40.06 19.05 -1.98
N ASP A 513 -39.89 19.47 -3.24
CA ASP A 513 -40.42 18.76 -4.44
C ASP A 513 -39.79 17.37 -4.70
N ARG A 514 -38.62 17.05 -4.12
CA ARG A 514 -37.85 15.82 -4.44
C ARG A 514 -38.04 14.66 -3.46
N GLN A 515 -38.83 14.83 -2.39
CA GLN A 515 -39.02 13.75 -1.40
C GLN A 515 -39.80 12.56 -1.97
N GLU A 516 -40.80 12.78 -2.82
CA GLU A 516 -41.64 11.68 -3.34
C GLU A 516 -40.87 10.75 -4.30
N GLU A 517 -40.07 11.29 -5.24
CA GLU A 517 -39.20 10.49 -6.13
C GLU A 517 -38.22 9.61 -5.35
N THR A 518 -37.70 10.10 -4.22
CA THR A 518 -36.71 9.36 -3.42
C THR A 518 -37.35 8.15 -2.71
N VAL A 519 -38.62 8.25 -2.33
CA VAL A 519 -39.38 7.16 -1.69
C VAL A 519 -39.74 6.08 -2.70
N GLU A 520 -40.05 6.44 -3.95
CA GLU A 520 -40.35 5.47 -5.01
C GLU A 520 -39.12 4.63 -5.39
N ILE A 521 -37.93 5.25 -5.46
CA ILE A 521 -36.67 4.53 -5.71
C ILE A 521 -36.31 3.60 -4.54
N LEU A 522 -36.46 4.05 -3.28
CA LEU A 522 -36.23 3.21 -2.11
C LEU A 522 -37.23 2.04 -1.99
N ARG A 523 -38.45 2.20 -2.53
CA ARG A 523 -39.43 1.12 -2.59
C ARG A 523 -39.03 0.05 -3.61
N GLY A 524 -38.61 0.45 -4.81
CA GLY A 524 -38.11 -0.49 -5.83
C GLY A 524 -36.93 -1.32 -5.32
N TRP A 525 -36.00 -0.69 -4.60
CA TRP A 525 -34.86 -1.39 -3.98
C TRP A 525 -35.23 -2.31 -2.81
N MET A 526 -36.45 -2.22 -2.26
CA MET A 526 -36.93 -3.15 -1.22
C MET A 526 -37.66 -4.34 -1.81
N GLU A 527 -38.44 -4.16 -2.88
CA GLU A 527 -39.15 -5.26 -3.56
C GLU A 527 -38.16 -6.22 -4.25
N ASP A 528 -37.06 -5.72 -4.86
CA ASP A 528 -35.98 -6.56 -5.42
C ASP A 528 -35.26 -7.45 -4.37
N ILE A 529 -35.23 -7.05 -3.08
CA ILE A 529 -34.56 -7.80 -2.01
C ILE A 529 -35.41 -8.95 -1.46
N GLU A 530 -36.75 -8.90 -1.62
CA GLU A 530 -37.62 -10.00 -1.20
C GLU A 530 -37.69 -11.15 -2.23
N GLU A 531 -37.51 -10.89 -3.53
CA GLU A 531 -37.43 -11.97 -4.55
C GLU A 531 -36.12 -12.78 -4.46
N GLU A 532 -35.01 -12.22 -3.94
CA GLU A 532 -33.76 -12.97 -3.71
C GLU A 532 -33.78 -13.89 -2.46
N ARG A 533 -34.90 -13.98 -1.74
CA ARG A 533 -35.05 -14.80 -0.51
C ARG A 533 -36.23 -15.77 -0.47
N ALA A 534 -36.93 -15.98 -1.60
CA ALA A 534 -38.05 -16.92 -1.73
C ALA A 534 -37.61 -18.30 -2.30
#